data_AF-A0A7R9MNE9-F1
#
_entry.id   AF-A0A7R9MNE9-F1
#
_cell.length_a   1.000
_cell.length_b   1.000
_cell.length_c   1.000
_cell.angle_alpha   90.00
_cell.angle_beta   90.00
_cell.angle_gamma   90.00
#
_symmetry.space_group_name_H-M   'P 1'
#
loop_
_entity.id
_entity.type
_entity.pdbx_description
1 polymer ?
#
loop_
_entity_poly.entity_id
_entity_poly.type
_entity_poly.pdbx_seq_one_letter_code
_entity_poly.pdbx_strand_id
1 'polypeptide(L)'
;MQVLYSFVFTLNYYFVPNVESDGKQVIACNQRTSSETSAQNFIKLFEDFVENKTISQDFENENEDTISDNEEECDDKENTTGHEKKKVPFYVPLIEKICDRCVHIISNIDPKVRLIVLDIVVQCLRILKPFEDHLLPMAHKLWSPLVERFTDKDVIVTKRSFACLQVMSEICGDFIRVRTLKEVIPKILAFLRSQALISFKKDKASAYRFTIAYQFQIDILCGIGSIAVNLGLRDKDLWPLIVEIMPYLHTYQPLPLQESAINALKEISKLDANSFR
;
A
#
# COMPACT_ATOMS: atom_id res chain seq x y z
N MET A 1 13.26 -3.91 -13.18
CA MET A 1 12.44 -3.27 -12.14
C MET A 1 11.94 -1.88 -12.54
N GLN A 2 12.79 -0.98 -13.05
CA GLN A 2 12.33 0.37 -13.47
C GLN A 2 11.25 0.36 -14.56
N VAL A 3 11.38 -0.50 -15.59
CA VAL A 3 10.35 -0.65 -16.64
C VAL A 3 9.00 -1.09 -16.05
N LEU A 4 9.03 -2.05 -15.13
CA LEU A 4 7.83 -2.55 -14.44
C LEU A 4 7.22 -1.46 -13.54
N TYR A 5 8.05 -0.71 -12.82
CA TYR A 5 7.60 0.42 -12.01
C TYR A 5 6.90 1.48 -12.87
N SER A 6 7.52 1.91 -13.98
CA SER A 6 6.91 2.86 -14.91
C SER A 6 5.59 2.33 -15.45
N PHE A 7 5.54 1.05 -15.82
CA PHE A 7 4.33 0.40 -16.30
C PHE A 7 3.18 0.44 -15.28
N VAL A 8 3.42 -0.03 -14.05
CA VAL A 8 2.38 -0.04 -13.01
C VAL A 8 1.98 1.37 -12.60
N PHE A 9 2.92 2.32 -12.58
CA PHE A 9 2.63 3.73 -12.32
C PHE A 9 1.70 4.32 -13.39
N THR A 10 1.95 4.03 -14.67
CA THR A 10 1.09 4.45 -15.78
C THR A 10 -0.31 3.84 -15.67
N LEU A 11 -0.42 2.54 -15.33
CA LEU A 11 -1.72 1.93 -15.07
C LEU A 11 -2.45 2.61 -13.92
N ASN A 12 -1.77 2.89 -12.81
CA ASN A 12 -2.39 3.59 -11.69
C ASN A 12 -2.94 4.96 -12.12
N TYR A 13 -2.15 5.72 -12.87
CA TYR A 13 -2.52 7.04 -13.36
C TYR A 13 -3.79 7.04 -14.24
N TYR A 14 -3.96 6.02 -15.11
CA TYR A 14 -5.09 5.97 -16.04
C TYR A 14 -6.35 5.29 -15.48
N PHE A 15 -6.20 4.32 -14.57
CA PHE A 15 -7.32 3.48 -14.12
C PHE A 15 -7.82 3.77 -12.71
N VAL A 16 -7.05 4.50 -11.89
CA VAL A 16 -7.47 4.88 -10.53
C VAL A 16 -7.90 6.34 -10.56
N PRO A 17 -9.21 6.67 -10.42
CA PRO A 17 -9.63 8.06 -10.33
C PRO A 17 -9.04 8.70 -9.07
N ASN A 18 -8.34 9.84 -9.23
CA ASN A 18 -7.87 10.64 -8.10
C ASN A 18 -9.10 11.11 -7.30
N VAL A 19 -9.27 10.59 -6.09
CA VAL A 19 -10.31 11.06 -5.17
C VAL A 19 -9.88 12.42 -4.64
N GLU A 20 -10.54 13.48 -5.12
CA GLU A 20 -10.37 14.85 -4.64
C GLU A 20 -10.86 14.94 -3.18
N SER A 21 -9.97 15.33 -2.26
CA SER A 21 -10.36 15.81 -0.94
C SER A 21 -10.89 17.25 -1.07
N ASP A 22 -12.12 17.45 -0.61
CA ASP A 22 -12.91 18.68 -0.57
C ASP A 22 -12.18 20.03 -0.77
N GLY A 23 -12.71 20.79 -1.73
CA GLY A 23 -12.90 22.24 -1.57
C GLY A 23 -11.77 23.15 -2.06
N LYS A 24 -11.59 23.26 -3.39
CA LYS A 24 -11.39 24.54 -4.10
C LYS A 24 -11.48 24.32 -5.62
N GLN A 25 -12.44 25.03 -6.24
CA GLN A 25 -12.59 25.11 -7.69
C GLN A 25 -11.27 25.52 -8.36
N VAL A 26 -10.81 24.71 -9.30
CA VAL A 26 -9.88 25.17 -10.34
C VAL A 26 -10.43 24.71 -11.70
N ILE A 27 -11.09 25.66 -12.35
CA ILE A 27 -11.17 25.88 -13.81
C ILE A 27 -11.13 24.59 -14.66
N ALA A 28 -12.31 24.10 -15.02
CA ALA A 28 -12.47 23.22 -16.17
C ALA A 28 -12.00 23.95 -17.45
N CYS A 29 -10.95 23.45 -18.10
CA CYS A 29 -10.61 23.82 -19.46
C CYS A 29 -10.15 22.59 -20.26
N ASN A 30 -11.09 22.00 -21.01
CA ASN A 30 -10.91 21.35 -22.31
C ASN A 30 -9.74 20.36 -22.53
N GLN A 31 -9.61 19.31 -21.71
CA GLN A 31 -8.70 18.17 -22.00
C GLN A 31 -9.31 16.77 -21.82
N ARG A 32 -10.63 16.62 -21.70
CA ARG A 32 -11.26 15.29 -21.52
C ARG A 32 -11.24 14.41 -22.78
N THR A 33 -11.36 14.97 -23.97
CA THR A 33 -11.48 14.18 -25.22
C THR A 33 -10.14 13.58 -25.71
N SER A 34 -9.02 14.26 -25.46
CA SER A 34 -7.69 13.77 -25.87
C SER A 34 -7.11 12.72 -24.91
N SER A 35 -7.40 12.85 -23.61
CA SER A 35 -6.88 11.95 -22.57
C SER A 35 -7.59 10.59 -22.53
N GLU A 36 -8.91 10.54 -22.76
CA GLU A 36 -9.66 9.28 -22.89
C GLU A 36 -9.21 8.47 -24.12
N THR A 37 -8.98 9.16 -25.24
CA THR A 37 -8.46 8.54 -26.46
C THR A 37 -7.05 7.98 -26.24
N SER A 38 -6.18 8.68 -25.48
CA SER A 38 -4.84 8.19 -25.15
C SER A 38 -4.85 6.99 -24.19
N ALA A 39 -5.78 6.94 -23.24
CA ALA A 39 -5.94 5.80 -22.33
C ALA A 39 -6.46 4.56 -23.08
N GLN A 40 -7.44 4.74 -23.96
CA GLN A 40 -7.96 3.68 -24.83
C GLN A 40 -6.92 3.17 -25.82
N ASN A 41 -6.08 4.05 -26.38
CA ASN A 41 -4.97 3.66 -27.24
C ASN A 41 -3.90 2.87 -26.47
N PHE A 42 -3.62 3.23 -25.22
CA PHE A 42 -2.70 2.48 -24.37
C PHE A 42 -3.26 1.10 -23.98
N ILE A 43 -4.55 1.02 -23.66
CA ILE A 43 -5.27 -0.24 -23.44
C ILE A 43 -5.11 -1.15 -24.65
N LYS A 44 -5.44 -0.65 -25.84
CA LYS A 44 -5.39 -1.45 -27.07
C LYS A 44 -3.98 -1.89 -27.43
N LEU A 45 -3.01 -0.98 -27.37
CA LEU A 45 -1.60 -1.31 -27.59
C LEU A 45 -1.08 -2.38 -26.60
N PHE A 46 -1.66 -2.38 -25.39
CA PHE A 46 -1.29 -3.32 -24.35
C PHE A 46 -2.00 -4.67 -24.49
N GLU A 47 -3.28 -4.69 -24.88
CA GLU A 47 -3.99 -5.90 -25.31
C GLU A 47 -3.22 -6.60 -26.44
N ASP A 48 -2.81 -5.83 -27.45
CA ASP A 48 -1.99 -6.33 -28.57
C ASP A 48 -0.64 -6.89 -28.07
N PHE A 49 0.02 -6.24 -27.11
CA PHE A 49 1.31 -6.72 -26.57
C PHE A 49 1.17 -8.01 -25.75
N VAL A 50 0.11 -8.13 -24.94
CA VAL A 50 -0.18 -9.34 -24.16
C VAL A 50 -0.53 -10.49 -25.09
N GLU A 51 -1.39 -10.26 -26.09
CA GLU A 51 -1.75 -11.26 -27.10
C GLU A 51 -0.50 -11.77 -27.84
N ASN A 52 0.35 -10.86 -28.32
CA ASN A 52 1.60 -11.22 -29.00
C ASN A 52 2.60 -12.00 -28.12
N LYS A 53 2.63 -11.73 -26.81
CA LYS A 53 3.49 -12.47 -25.87
C LYS A 53 2.92 -13.84 -25.51
N THR A 54 1.60 -13.99 -25.49
CA THR A 54 0.91 -15.27 -25.28
C THR A 54 1.15 -16.18 -26.48
N ILE A 55 0.99 -15.64 -27.70
CA ILE A 55 1.34 -16.30 -28.96
C ILE A 55 2.82 -16.74 -28.98
N SER A 56 3.73 -15.91 -28.48
CA SER A 56 5.16 -16.26 -28.40
C SER A 56 5.48 -17.38 -27.39
N GLN A 57 4.69 -17.53 -26.32
CA GLN A 57 4.83 -18.63 -25.37
C GLN A 57 4.25 -19.94 -25.89
N ASP A 58 3.22 -19.88 -26.74
CA ASP A 58 2.64 -21.05 -27.39
C ASP A 58 3.61 -21.65 -28.44
N PHE A 59 4.40 -20.82 -29.13
CA PHE A 59 5.46 -21.29 -30.05
C PHE A 59 6.69 -21.88 -29.36
N GLU A 60 6.92 -21.62 -28.07
CA GLU A 60 8.04 -22.21 -27.31
C GLU A 60 7.68 -23.57 -26.66
N ASN A 61 6.40 -23.97 -26.67
CA ASN A 61 5.93 -25.24 -26.10
C ASN A 61 5.64 -26.34 -27.14
N GLU A 62 5.84 -26.11 -28.44
CA GLU A 62 5.63 -27.10 -29.51
C GLU A 62 6.85 -28.02 -29.78
N ASN A 63 7.73 -28.25 -28.79
CA ASN A 63 8.82 -29.24 -28.92
C ASN A 63 8.88 -30.22 -27.74
N GLU A 64 7.76 -30.88 -27.45
CA GLU A 64 7.71 -32.18 -26.77
C GLU A 64 6.36 -32.87 -27.04
N ASP A 65 6.23 -33.57 -28.18
CA ASP A 65 5.25 -34.66 -28.35
C ASP A 65 5.60 -35.78 -27.33
N THR A 66 4.72 -36.61 -26.76
CA THR A 66 3.50 -37.24 -27.28
C THR A 66 2.71 -37.96 -26.14
N ILE A 67 1.42 -38.23 -26.41
CA ILE A 67 0.54 -39.36 -25.97
C ILE A 67 -0.64 -39.09 -25.00
N SER A 68 -1.81 -38.87 -25.64
CA SER A 68 -3.13 -39.53 -25.56
C SER A 68 -4.15 -39.30 -24.42
N ASP A 69 -5.31 -38.80 -24.88
CA ASP A 69 -6.68 -39.33 -24.74
C ASP A 69 -7.35 -39.39 -23.35
N ASN A 70 -8.34 -38.52 -23.09
CA ASN A 70 -9.74 -38.77 -23.45
C ASN A 70 -10.70 -37.70 -22.89
N GLU A 71 -11.78 -37.53 -23.63
CA GLU A 71 -12.94 -36.64 -23.47
C GLU A 71 -13.69 -36.84 -22.14
N GLU A 72 -14.34 -35.77 -21.65
CA GLU A 72 -15.78 -35.77 -21.36
C GLU A 72 -16.27 -34.36 -20.97
N GLU A 73 -17.21 -33.84 -21.77
CA GLU A 73 -18.10 -32.73 -21.42
C GLU A 73 -19.00 -33.12 -20.25
N CYS A 74 -19.19 -32.23 -19.28
CA CYS A 74 -20.35 -32.22 -18.41
C CYS A 74 -20.81 -30.78 -18.18
N ASP A 75 -21.86 -30.42 -18.91
CA ASP A 75 -22.75 -29.30 -18.63
C ASP A 75 -23.42 -29.53 -17.26
N ASP A 76 -23.31 -28.58 -16.35
CA ASP A 76 -24.26 -28.47 -15.24
C ASP A 76 -24.44 -27.00 -14.88
N LYS A 77 -25.51 -26.44 -15.45
CA LYS A 77 -26.15 -25.22 -14.98
C LYS A 77 -26.96 -25.58 -13.75
N GLU A 78 -26.72 -24.91 -12.62
CA GLU A 78 -27.85 -24.41 -11.85
C GLU A 78 -27.54 -23.16 -11.00
N ASN A 79 -28.43 -22.20 -11.20
CA ASN A 79 -28.55 -20.89 -10.58
C ASN A 79 -28.58 -20.94 -9.04
N THR A 80 -28.00 -19.92 -8.38
CA THR A 80 -28.78 -18.83 -7.76
C THR A 80 -27.90 -17.94 -6.88
N THR A 81 -27.72 -16.68 -7.27
CA THR A 81 -28.10 -15.46 -6.52
C THR A 81 -27.38 -14.26 -7.14
N GLY A 82 -28.19 -13.30 -7.57
CA GLY A 82 -27.75 -12.13 -8.32
C GLY A 82 -26.93 -11.16 -7.48
N HIS A 83 -25.62 -11.35 -7.49
CA HIS A 83 -24.69 -10.24 -7.51
C HIS A 83 -24.23 -10.10 -8.96
N GLU A 84 -24.48 -8.95 -9.58
CA GLU A 84 -23.77 -8.57 -10.80
C GLU A 84 -22.26 -8.65 -10.49
N LYS A 85 -21.62 -9.78 -10.80
CA LYS A 85 -20.17 -9.90 -10.74
C LYS A 85 -19.65 -8.85 -11.72
N LYS A 86 -19.13 -7.74 -11.20
CA LYS A 86 -18.41 -6.75 -11.99
C LYS A 86 -17.46 -7.53 -12.90
N LYS A 87 -17.64 -7.42 -14.21
CA LYS A 87 -16.74 -8.09 -15.17
C LYS A 87 -15.32 -7.65 -14.83
N VAL A 88 -14.51 -8.60 -14.36
CA VAL A 88 -13.14 -8.34 -13.95
C VAL A 88 -12.36 -7.89 -15.18
N PRO A 89 -11.77 -6.69 -15.20
CA PRO A 89 -10.99 -6.23 -16.33
C PRO A 89 -9.77 -7.11 -16.59
N PHE A 90 -9.36 -7.19 -17.85
CA PHE A 90 -8.23 -8.03 -18.29
C PHE A 90 -6.91 -7.72 -17.56
N TYR A 91 -6.72 -6.48 -17.07
CA TYR A 91 -5.51 -6.07 -16.37
C TYR A 91 -5.44 -6.59 -14.93
N VAL A 92 -6.55 -6.99 -14.31
CA VAL A 92 -6.56 -7.43 -12.89
C VAL A 92 -5.72 -8.70 -12.70
N PRO A 93 -5.90 -9.79 -13.48
CA PRO A 93 -5.03 -10.97 -13.40
C PRO A 93 -3.55 -10.68 -13.66
N LEU A 94 -3.25 -9.70 -14.51
CA LEU A 94 -1.87 -9.28 -14.76
C LEU A 94 -1.28 -8.60 -13.52
N ILE A 95 -2.01 -7.68 -12.89
CA ILE A 95 -1.58 -7.02 -11.65
C ILE A 95 -1.36 -8.05 -10.54
N GLU A 96 -2.20 -9.08 -10.46
CA GLU A 96 -2.00 -10.18 -9.52
C GLU A 96 -0.70 -10.95 -9.78
N LYS A 97 -0.43 -11.32 -11.03
CA LYS A 97 0.85 -11.96 -11.42
C LYS A 97 2.06 -11.10 -11.08
N ILE A 98 1.95 -9.77 -11.24
CA ILE A 98 3.02 -8.83 -10.85
C ILE A 98 3.20 -8.85 -9.32
N CYS A 99 2.12 -8.79 -8.55
CA CYS A 99 2.20 -8.84 -7.10
C CYS A 99 2.77 -10.16 -6.59
N ASP A 100 2.36 -11.29 -7.15
CA ASP A 100 2.88 -12.62 -6.82
C ASP A 100 4.40 -12.67 -7.03
N ARG A 101 4.89 -12.05 -8.09
CA ARG A 101 6.35 -11.93 -8.30
C ARG A 101 7.00 -11.02 -7.25
N CYS A 102 6.33 -9.95 -6.83
CA CYS A 102 6.82 -9.04 -5.81
C CYS A 102 6.97 -9.71 -4.43
N VAL A 103 6.09 -10.65 -4.06
CA VAL A 103 6.14 -11.40 -2.78
C VAL A 103 7.55 -11.91 -2.48
N HIS A 104 8.22 -12.50 -3.48
CA HIS A 104 9.57 -13.04 -3.31
C HIS A 104 10.67 -11.97 -3.39
N ILE A 105 10.47 -10.90 -4.17
CA ILE A 105 11.50 -9.88 -4.42
C ILE A 105 11.55 -8.85 -3.27
N ILE A 106 10.49 -8.71 -2.46
CA ILE A 106 10.53 -7.87 -1.25
C ILE A 106 11.68 -8.26 -0.32
N SER A 107 12.08 -9.54 -0.31
CA SER A 107 13.18 -10.04 0.52
C SER A 107 14.54 -10.07 -0.20
N ASN A 108 14.67 -9.37 -1.34
CA ASN A 108 15.94 -9.30 -2.08
C ASN A 108 17.06 -8.69 -1.24
N ILE A 109 18.30 -9.15 -1.45
CA ILE A 109 19.47 -8.67 -0.71
C ILE A 109 19.79 -7.19 -0.94
N ASP A 110 19.52 -6.67 -2.14
CA ASP A 110 19.75 -5.26 -2.49
C ASP A 110 18.61 -4.37 -1.96
N PRO A 111 18.87 -3.43 -1.02
CA PRO A 111 17.86 -2.52 -0.50
C PRO A 111 17.21 -1.66 -1.59
N LYS A 112 17.93 -1.30 -2.67
CA LYS A 112 17.35 -0.51 -3.77
C LYS A 112 16.26 -1.30 -4.48
N VAL A 113 16.48 -2.60 -4.69
CA VAL A 113 15.47 -3.49 -5.26
C VAL A 113 14.26 -3.57 -4.34
N ARG A 114 14.47 -3.77 -3.02
CA ARG A 114 13.37 -3.80 -2.04
C ARG A 114 12.52 -2.54 -2.07
N LEU A 115 13.15 -1.36 -2.13
CA LEU A 115 12.44 -0.08 -2.21
C LEU A 115 11.55 0.01 -3.45
N ILE A 116 12.07 -0.35 -4.62
CA ILE A 116 11.29 -0.34 -5.87
C ILE A 116 10.13 -1.32 -5.80
N VAL A 117 10.34 -2.50 -5.22
CA VAL A 117 9.27 -3.51 -5.08
C VAL A 117 8.17 -3.02 -4.15
N LEU A 118 8.51 -2.42 -3.02
CA LEU A 118 7.52 -1.83 -2.11
C LEU A 118 6.66 -0.77 -2.81
N ASP A 119 7.29 0.05 -3.67
CA ASP A 119 6.55 1.04 -4.45
C ASP A 119 5.63 0.40 -5.50
N ILE A 120 6.10 -0.63 -6.21
CA ILE A 120 5.27 -1.40 -7.16
C ILE A 120 4.05 -2.00 -6.44
N VAL A 121 4.28 -2.62 -5.28
CA VAL A 121 3.21 -3.24 -4.48
C VAL A 121 2.13 -2.22 -4.11
N VAL A 122 2.53 -1.03 -3.64
CA VAL A 122 1.58 0.05 -3.33
C VAL A 122 0.73 0.40 -4.55
N GLN A 123 1.34 0.56 -5.72
CA GLN A 123 0.59 0.90 -6.93
C GLN A 123 -0.36 -0.23 -7.37
N CYS A 124 0.10 -1.48 -7.30
CA CYS A 124 -0.74 -2.63 -7.62
C CYS A 124 -1.95 -2.73 -6.69
N LEU A 125 -1.76 -2.60 -5.38
CA LEU A 125 -2.87 -2.67 -4.42
C LEU A 125 -3.87 -1.53 -4.63
N ARG A 126 -3.41 -0.33 -5.01
CA ARG A 126 -4.31 0.78 -5.39
C ARG A 126 -5.14 0.46 -6.64
N ILE A 127 -4.56 -0.20 -7.64
CA ILE A 127 -5.28 -0.65 -8.84
C ILE A 127 -6.32 -1.73 -8.48
N LEU A 128 -5.98 -2.62 -7.55
CA LEU A 128 -6.88 -3.68 -7.07
C LEU A 128 -7.98 -3.17 -6.12
N LYS A 129 -7.91 -1.94 -5.61
CA LYS A 129 -8.88 -1.37 -4.64
C LYS A 129 -10.35 -1.60 -5.01
N PRO A 130 -10.80 -1.45 -6.27
CA PRO A 130 -12.21 -1.66 -6.63
C PRO A 130 -12.65 -3.15 -6.69
N PHE A 131 -11.69 -4.08 -6.60
CA PHE A 131 -11.86 -5.52 -6.81
C PHE A 131 -11.46 -6.26 -5.52
N GLU A 132 -12.29 -6.17 -4.49
CA GLU A 132 -11.99 -6.68 -3.15
C GLU A 132 -11.61 -8.17 -3.11
N ASP A 133 -12.30 -8.99 -3.92
CA ASP A 133 -12.04 -10.43 -4.09
C ASP A 133 -10.62 -10.74 -4.59
N HIS A 134 -9.94 -9.77 -5.22
CA HIS A 134 -8.56 -9.87 -5.66
C HIS A 134 -7.60 -9.13 -4.70
N LEU A 135 -8.03 -7.98 -4.16
CA LEU A 135 -7.25 -7.17 -3.24
C LEU A 135 -6.89 -7.91 -1.95
N LEU A 136 -7.87 -8.49 -1.27
CA LEU A 136 -7.65 -9.05 0.08
C LEU A 136 -6.78 -10.31 0.06
N PRO A 137 -6.95 -11.27 -0.87
CA PRO A 137 -6.00 -12.36 -1.02
C PRO A 137 -4.59 -11.86 -1.32
N MET A 138 -4.45 -10.82 -2.14
CA MET A 138 -3.14 -10.27 -2.46
C MET A 138 -2.49 -9.57 -1.25
N ALA A 139 -3.26 -8.77 -0.51
CA ALA A 139 -2.82 -8.17 0.75
C ALA A 139 -2.39 -9.24 1.78
N HIS A 140 -3.07 -10.39 1.82
CA HIS A 140 -2.67 -11.51 2.66
C HIS A 140 -1.32 -12.10 2.24
N LYS A 141 -1.14 -12.41 0.95
CA LYS A 141 0.14 -12.95 0.42
C LYS A 141 1.33 -12.01 0.69
N LEU A 142 1.13 -10.71 0.52
CA LEU A 142 2.17 -9.69 0.71
C LEU A 142 2.47 -9.37 2.18
N TRP A 143 1.61 -9.80 3.12
CA TRP A 143 1.70 -9.40 4.52
C TRP A 143 3.01 -9.84 5.18
N SER A 144 3.33 -11.14 5.14
CA SER A 144 4.52 -11.66 5.84
C SER A 144 5.82 -11.03 5.33
N PRO A 145 6.09 -10.97 4.00
CA PRO A 145 7.28 -10.29 3.49
C PRO A 145 7.36 -8.81 3.89
N LEU A 146 6.22 -8.09 3.91
CA LEU A 146 6.17 -6.69 4.33
C LEU A 146 6.50 -6.52 5.81
N VAL A 147 5.94 -7.34 6.70
CA VAL A 147 6.16 -7.27 8.15
C VAL A 147 7.63 -7.48 8.51
N GLU A 148 8.35 -8.34 7.79
CA GLU A 148 9.78 -8.56 7.96
C GLU A 148 10.60 -7.29 7.67
N ARG A 149 10.11 -6.40 6.79
CA ARG A 149 10.79 -5.15 6.47
C ARG A 149 10.73 -4.11 7.59
N PHE A 150 9.86 -4.28 8.60
CA PHE A 150 9.86 -3.42 9.79
C PHE A 150 11.05 -3.67 10.72
N THR A 151 11.82 -4.73 10.47
CA THR A 151 13.07 -5.06 11.16
C THR A 151 14.26 -5.09 10.20
N ASP A 152 14.14 -4.40 9.05
CA ASP A 152 15.22 -4.33 8.06
C ASP A 152 16.44 -3.59 8.64
N LYS A 153 17.64 -3.98 8.20
CA LYS A 153 18.89 -3.31 8.57
C LYS A 153 18.96 -1.90 7.99
N ASP A 154 18.31 -1.69 6.84
CA ASP A 154 18.21 -0.39 6.20
C ASP A 154 16.95 0.35 6.67
N VAL A 155 17.15 1.43 7.44
CA VAL A 155 16.05 2.25 7.97
C VAL A 155 15.21 2.88 6.86
N ILE A 156 15.79 3.12 5.67
CA ILE A 156 15.05 3.65 4.51
C ILE A 156 14.02 2.62 4.03
N VAL A 157 14.36 1.33 4.06
CA VAL A 157 13.43 0.25 3.74
C VAL A 157 12.31 0.19 4.79
N THR A 158 12.65 0.22 6.08
CA THR A 158 11.67 0.27 7.18
C THR A 158 10.70 1.45 7.02
N LYS A 159 11.23 2.66 6.73
CA LYS A 159 10.45 3.87 6.46
C LYS A 159 9.52 3.68 5.26
N ARG A 160 10.00 3.08 4.18
CA ARG A 160 9.19 2.79 2.99
C ARG A 160 8.11 1.75 3.28
N SER A 161 8.38 0.75 4.11
CA SER A 161 7.39 -0.24 4.54
C SER A 161 6.29 0.37 5.40
N PHE A 162 6.62 1.36 6.22
CA PHE A 162 5.60 2.15 6.92
C PHE A 162 4.70 2.92 5.96
N ALA A 163 5.26 3.57 4.93
CA ALA A 163 4.45 4.22 3.89
C ALA A 163 3.55 3.21 3.15
N CYS A 164 4.04 2.00 2.89
CA CYS A 164 3.22 0.91 2.34
C CYS A 164 2.06 0.53 3.28
N LEU A 165 2.34 0.40 4.59
CA LEU A 165 1.32 0.12 5.60
C LEU A 165 0.25 1.21 5.66
N GLN A 166 0.62 2.49 5.54
CA GLN A 166 -0.35 3.59 5.50
C GLN A 166 -1.35 3.38 4.36
N VAL A 167 -0.87 3.07 3.16
CA VAL A 167 -1.74 2.78 2.01
C VAL A 167 -2.57 1.53 2.24
N MET A 168 -1.96 0.44 2.73
CA MET A 168 -2.70 -0.79 3.03
C MET A 168 -3.78 -0.58 4.08
N SER A 169 -3.56 0.26 5.09
CA SER A 169 -4.58 0.58 6.10
C SER A 169 -5.78 1.26 5.46
N GLU A 170 -5.55 2.19 4.53
CA GLU A 170 -6.60 2.94 3.84
C GLU A 170 -7.46 2.04 2.93
N ILE A 171 -6.83 1.10 2.22
CA ILE A 171 -7.52 0.31 1.20
C ILE A 171 -8.02 -1.05 1.69
N CYS A 172 -7.37 -1.65 2.69
CA CYS A 172 -7.76 -2.95 3.25
C CYS A 172 -8.52 -2.81 4.57
N GLY A 173 -8.49 -1.64 5.23
CA GLY A 173 -9.22 -1.38 6.46
C GLY A 173 -8.98 -2.43 7.55
N ASP A 174 -10.06 -2.97 8.10
CA ASP A 174 -10.03 -3.88 9.24
C ASP A 174 -9.45 -5.27 8.93
N PHE A 175 -9.37 -5.68 7.65
CA PHE A 175 -8.76 -6.93 7.22
C PHE A 175 -7.32 -7.13 7.71
N ILE A 176 -6.57 -6.02 7.85
CA ILE A 176 -5.20 -6.04 8.36
C ILE A 176 -5.09 -5.57 9.83
N ARG A 177 -6.20 -5.21 10.50
CA ARG A 177 -6.20 -4.61 11.85
C ARG A 177 -5.46 -5.48 12.86
N VAL A 178 -5.92 -6.72 13.06
CA VAL A 178 -5.41 -7.61 14.12
C VAL A 178 -3.93 -7.90 13.92
N ARG A 179 -3.53 -8.16 12.67
CA ARG A 179 -2.13 -8.43 12.31
C ARG A 179 -1.26 -7.19 12.49
N THR A 180 -1.74 -6.01 12.10
CA THR A 180 -1.02 -4.74 12.31
C THR A 180 -0.78 -4.47 13.79
N LEU A 181 -1.80 -4.62 14.63
CA LEU A 181 -1.70 -4.46 16.09
C LEU A 181 -0.71 -5.43 16.72
N LYS A 182 -0.68 -6.68 16.25
CA LYS A 182 0.17 -7.73 16.83
C LYS A 182 1.62 -7.66 16.35
N GLU A 183 1.84 -7.41 15.07
CA GLU A 183 3.13 -7.68 14.42
C GLU A 183 3.91 -6.40 14.06
N VAL A 184 3.22 -5.25 13.94
CA VAL A 184 3.81 -4.02 13.40
C VAL A 184 3.79 -2.88 14.42
N ILE A 185 2.63 -2.61 15.05
CA ILE A 185 2.50 -1.54 16.04
C ILE A 185 3.56 -1.64 17.16
N PRO A 186 3.84 -2.80 17.77
CA PRO A 186 4.85 -2.89 18.82
C PRO A 186 6.26 -2.45 18.37
N LYS A 187 6.61 -2.74 17.10
CA LYS A 187 7.91 -2.34 16.51
C LYS A 187 7.99 -0.83 16.31
N ILE A 188 6.92 -0.22 15.79
CA ILE A 188 6.79 1.23 15.59
C ILE A 188 6.85 1.97 16.93
N LEU A 189 6.10 1.50 17.91
CA LEU A 189 6.05 2.08 19.26
C LEU A 189 7.40 1.99 19.96
N ALA A 190 8.09 0.84 19.87
CA ALA A 190 9.44 0.69 20.41
C ALA A 190 10.44 1.66 19.75
N PHE A 191 10.33 1.86 18.43
CA PHE A 191 11.14 2.84 17.72
C PHE A 191 10.85 4.26 18.23
N LEU A 192 9.59 4.70 18.29
CA LEU A 192 9.22 6.02 18.82
C LEU A 192 9.76 6.23 20.24
N ARG A 193 9.55 5.27 21.14
CA ARG A 193 10.07 5.34 22.51
C ARG A 193 11.57 5.64 22.55
N SER A 194 12.34 4.89 21.77
CA SER A 194 13.81 5.06 21.70
C SER A 194 14.19 6.43 21.14
N GLN A 195 13.49 6.87 20.09
CA GLN A 195 13.84 8.10 19.39
C GLN A 195 13.38 9.34 20.13
N ALA A 196 12.34 9.28 20.98
CA ALA A 196 11.89 10.39 21.80
C ALA A 196 12.99 10.88 22.76
N LEU A 197 13.80 9.95 23.28
CA LEU A 197 14.96 10.28 24.12
C LEU A 197 16.09 10.93 23.31
N ILE A 198 16.33 10.43 22.09
CA ILE A 198 17.39 10.91 21.20
C ILE A 198 17.07 12.31 20.67
N SER A 199 15.80 12.58 20.33
CA SER A 199 15.36 13.87 19.79
C SER A 199 15.30 14.97 20.83
N PHE A 200 15.26 14.63 22.12
CA PHE A 200 15.14 15.60 23.20
C PHE A 200 16.29 16.62 23.19
N LYS A 201 15.93 17.93 23.21
CA LYS A 201 16.85 19.07 23.09
C LYS A 201 17.66 19.14 21.77
N LYS A 202 17.29 18.38 20.73
CA LYS A 202 17.92 18.44 19.40
C LYS A 202 17.19 19.46 18.50
N ASP A 203 17.38 20.74 18.79
CA ASP A 203 16.65 21.82 18.12
C ASP A 203 17.06 22.08 16.65
N LYS A 204 16.67 23.25 16.10
CA LYS A 204 16.91 23.68 14.72
C LYS A 204 18.37 23.56 14.25
N ALA A 205 19.37 23.73 15.11
CA ALA A 205 20.78 23.69 14.70
C ALA A 205 21.39 22.28 14.73
N SER A 206 20.63 21.27 15.19
CA SER A 206 21.17 19.92 15.36
C SER A 206 21.29 19.15 14.04
N ALA A 207 22.44 18.53 13.80
CA ALA A 207 22.64 17.57 12.71
C ALA A 207 21.63 16.39 12.74
N TYR A 208 21.01 16.14 13.90
CA TYR A 208 19.93 15.18 14.08
C TYR A 208 18.82 15.31 13.04
N ARG A 209 18.46 16.54 12.63
CA ARG A 209 17.35 16.80 11.70
C ARG A 209 17.59 16.28 10.29
N PHE A 210 18.83 15.99 9.93
CA PHE A 210 19.19 15.41 8.64
C PHE A 210 19.28 13.88 8.68
N THR A 211 19.09 13.27 9.85
CA THR A 211 19.13 11.81 9.99
C THR A 211 17.86 11.16 9.43
N ILE A 212 18.01 9.92 8.93
CA ILE A 212 16.88 9.11 8.50
C ILE A 212 15.96 8.77 9.68
N ALA A 213 16.51 8.61 10.88
CA ALA A 213 15.74 8.33 12.09
C ALA A 213 14.77 9.47 12.43
N TYR A 214 15.23 10.73 12.37
CA TYR A 214 14.36 11.90 12.55
C TYR A 214 13.25 11.95 11.49
N GLN A 215 13.59 11.70 10.22
CA GLN A 215 12.58 11.67 9.15
C GLN A 215 11.55 10.58 9.37
N PHE A 216 11.98 9.38 9.77
CA PHE A 216 11.05 8.29 10.03
C PHE A 216 10.17 8.55 11.26
N GLN A 217 10.71 9.21 12.28
CA GLN A 217 9.94 9.65 13.45
C GLN A 217 8.81 10.63 13.06
N ILE A 218 9.11 11.61 12.19
CA ILE A 218 8.10 12.52 11.62
C ILE A 218 7.05 11.73 10.85
N ASP A 219 7.46 10.81 9.96
CA ASP A 219 6.52 10.01 9.16
C ASP A 219 5.56 9.21 10.04
N ILE A 220 6.08 8.54 11.08
CA ILE A 220 5.25 7.80 12.03
C ILE A 220 4.26 8.72 12.72
N LEU A 221 4.72 9.85 13.28
CA LEU A 221 3.82 10.78 13.99
C LEU A 221 2.78 11.39 13.04
N CYS A 222 3.11 11.66 11.78
CA CYS A 222 2.14 12.12 10.79
C CYS A 222 1.14 11.02 10.38
N GLY A 223 1.56 9.75 10.37
CA GLY A 223 0.78 8.65 9.82
C GLY A 223 0.01 7.81 10.83
N ILE A 224 0.44 7.76 12.09
CA ILE A 224 -0.10 6.79 13.07
C ILE A 224 -1.57 7.07 13.41
N GLY A 225 -1.98 8.35 13.42
CA GLY A 225 -3.37 8.73 13.65
C GLY A 225 -4.29 8.26 12.53
N SER A 226 -3.90 8.43 11.25
CA SER A 226 -4.70 7.97 10.12
C SER A 226 -4.75 6.44 10.03
N ILE A 227 -3.64 5.74 10.34
CA ILE A 227 -3.66 4.28 10.48
C ILE A 227 -4.66 3.86 11.55
N ALA A 228 -4.66 4.50 12.72
CA ALA A 228 -5.59 4.17 13.79
C ALA A 228 -7.06 4.34 13.36
N VAL A 229 -7.35 5.41 12.60
CA VAL A 229 -8.68 5.67 12.05
C VAL A 229 -9.06 4.62 10.99
N ASN A 230 -8.20 4.38 10.02
CA ASN A 230 -8.45 3.46 8.91
C ASN A 230 -8.67 2.01 9.39
N LEU A 231 -7.92 1.58 10.42
CA LEU A 231 -8.08 0.26 11.02
C LEU A 231 -9.28 0.19 11.99
N GLY A 232 -9.88 1.33 12.35
CA GLY A 232 -10.96 1.39 13.33
C GLY A 232 -10.54 0.91 14.72
N LEU A 233 -9.38 1.38 15.21
CA LEU A 233 -8.89 1.06 16.56
C LEU A 233 -9.80 1.63 17.65
N ARG A 234 -9.93 0.93 18.78
CA ARG A 234 -10.81 1.31 19.89
C ARG A 234 -10.16 1.07 21.25
N ASP A 235 -10.57 1.86 22.23
CA ASP A 235 -10.33 1.67 23.66
C ASP A 235 -8.88 1.27 23.99
N LYS A 236 -8.69 0.00 24.39
CA LYS A 236 -7.42 -0.61 24.79
C LYS A 236 -6.33 -0.57 23.71
N ASP A 237 -6.71 -0.51 22.44
CA ASP A 237 -5.75 -0.49 21.33
C ASP A 237 -5.16 0.91 21.13
N LEU A 238 -5.87 1.98 21.54
CA LEU A 238 -5.43 3.37 21.39
C LEU A 238 -4.46 3.78 22.51
N TRP A 239 -4.64 3.26 23.72
CA TRP A 239 -3.84 3.66 24.87
C TRP A 239 -2.31 3.48 24.66
N PRO A 240 -1.81 2.34 24.13
CA PRO A 240 -0.39 2.19 23.85
C PRO A 240 0.15 3.23 22.86
N LEU A 241 -0.64 3.62 21.85
CA LEU A 241 -0.24 4.65 20.89
C LEU A 241 -0.11 6.00 21.60
N ILE A 242 -1.11 6.38 22.41
CA ILE A 242 -1.12 7.65 23.14
C ILE A 242 0.11 7.73 24.05
N VAL A 243 0.39 6.68 24.82
CA VAL A 243 1.52 6.63 25.75
C VAL A 243 2.86 6.91 25.07
N GLU A 244 3.10 6.35 23.88
CA GLU A 244 4.35 6.58 23.16
C GLU A 244 4.39 7.90 22.39
N ILE A 245 3.25 8.51 22.08
CA ILE A 245 3.19 9.83 21.43
C ILE A 245 3.37 10.96 22.46
N MET A 246 2.89 10.79 23.70
CA MET A 246 2.95 11.84 24.74
C MET A 246 4.35 12.48 24.95
N PRO A 247 5.48 11.74 24.98
CA PRO A 247 6.82 12.33 25.14
C PRO A 247 7.19 13.35 24.07
N TYR A 248 6.53 13.31 22.90
CA TYR A 248 6.75 14.25 21.82
C TYR A 248 6.09 15.62 22.03
N LEU A 249 5.19 15.75 23.00
CA LEU A 249 4.53 17.02 23.32
C LEU A 249 5.39 17.95 24.18
N HIS A 250 6.53 17.47 24.68
CA HIS A 250 7.39 18.30 25.52
C HIS A 250 8.01 19.44 24.70
N THR A 251 8.03 20.63 25.28
CA THR A 251 8.62 21.86 24.71
C THR A 251 10.08 21.75 24.25
N TYR A 252 10.84 20.75 24.72
CA TYR A 252 12.23 20.50 24.33
C TYR A 252 12.37 19.50 23.18
N GLN A 253 11.27 18.95 22.69
CA GLN A 253 11.28 18.19 21.46
C GLN A 253 11.37 19.14 20.25
N PRO A 254 11.93 18.70 19.12
CA PRO A 254 11.89 19.46 17.88
C PRO A 254 10.46 19.86 17.50
N LEU A 255 10.24 21.13 17.18
CA LEU A 255 8.90 21.68 16.94
C LEU A 255 8.05 20.86 15.94
N PRO A 256 8.57 20.42 14.78
CA PRO A 256 7.78 19.58 13.86
C PRO A 256 7.36 18.23 14.43
N LEU A 257 8.13 17.64 15.34
CA LEU A 257 7.70 16.42 16.04
C LEU A 257 6.56 16.72 17.01
N GLN A 258 6.61 17.87 17.69
CA GLN A 258 5.51 18.30 18.56
C GLN A 258 4.23 18.52 17.73
N GLU A 259 4.33 19.22 16.61
CA GLU A 259 3.21 19.48 15.71
C GLU A 259 2.61 18.18 15.14
N SER A 260 3.46 17.27 14.66
CA SER A 260 3.01 15.94 14.20
C SER A 260 2.35 15.12 15.31
N ALA A 261 2.90 15.14 16.54
CA ALA A 261 2.33 14.44 17.68
C ALA A 261 0.96 15.00 18.10
N ILE A 262 0.81 16.33 18.12
CA ILE A 262 -0.48 17.00 18.38
C ILE A 262 -1.51 16.56 17.33
N ASN A 263 -1.13 16.55 16.05
CA ASN A 263 -2.03 16.15 14.97
C ASN A 263 -2.43 14.68 15.08
N ALA A 264 -1.50 13.77 15.39
CA ALA A 264 -1.82 12.36 15.64
C ALA A 264 -2.83 12.19 16.78
N LEU A 265 -2.63 12.86 17.92
CA LEU A 265 -3.54 12.77 19.05
C LEU A 265 -4.91 13.38 18.74
N LYS A 266 -4.96 14.45 17.93
CA LYS A 266 -6.24 14.99 17.43
C LYS A 266 -6.99 13.96 16.59
N GLU A 267 -6.32 13.30 15.64
CA GLU A 267 -6.96 12.23 14.85
C GLU A 267 -7.45 11.08 15.74
N ILE A 268 -6.63 10.62 16.69
CA ILE A 268 -6.99 9.56 17.64
C ILE A 268 -8.20 9.98 18.50
N SER A 269 -8.26 11.23 18.95
CA SER A 269 -9.38 11.73 19.79
C SER A 269 -10.73 11.70 19.08
N LYS A 270 -10.74 11.79 17.73
CA LYS A 270 -11.98 11.65 16.95
C LYS A 270 -12.58 10.25 17.02
N LEU A 271 -11.77 9.22 17.29
CA LEU A 271 -12.25 7.84 17.43
C LEU A 271 -12.98 7.63 18.75
N ASP A 272 -12.51 8.28 19.82
CA ASP A 272 -13.13 8.20 21.14
C ASP A 272 -14.45 9.00 21.19
N ALA A 273 -14.51 10.16 20.52
CA ALA A 273 -15.76 10.92 20.43
C ALA A 273 -16.90 10.16 19.70
N ASN A 274 -16.56 9.20 18.85
CA ASN A 274 -17.51 8.37 18.10
C ASN A 274 -17.92 7.08 18.85
N SER A 275 -17.33 6.77 20.01
CA SER A 275 -17.65 5.57 20.80
C SER A 275 -18.95 5.71 21.62
N PHE A 276 -19.49 6.93 21.71
CA PHE A 276 -20.71 7.29 22.47
C PHE A 276 -21.95 7.57 21.60
N ARG A 277 -21.95 7.19 20.32
CA ARG A 277 -23.11 7.30 19.43
C ARG A 277 -23.63 5.94 18.97
#